data_AF-A0A645HQI9-F1
#
_entry.id   AF-A0A645HQI9-F1
#
_cell.length_a   1.000
_cell.length_b   1.000
_cell.length_c   1.000
_cell.angle_alpha   90.00
_cell.angle_beta   90.00
_cell.angle_gamma   90.00
#
_symmetry.space_group_name_H-M   'P 1'
#
loop_
_entity.id
_entity.type
_entity.pdbx_description
1 polymer ?
#
loop_
_entity_poly.entity_id
_entity_poly.type
_entity_poly.pdbx_seq_one_letter_code
_entity_poly.pdbx_strand_id
1 'polypeptide(L)' 'MDEGEKILKDTQYKYLMGTAHPENIYSVNNFLQLDYEIVAEDNKYGGLPRYVFYKKIEK' A
#
# COMPACT_ATOMS: atom_id res chain seq x y z
N MET A 1 -8.36 5.40 -3.62
CA MET A 1 -7.41 4.38 -4.11
C MET A 1 -7.67 4.06 -5.58
N ASP A 2 -8.92 3.80 -5.98
CA ASP A 2 -9.30 3.47 -7.37
C ASP A 2 -8.74 4.42 -8.46
N GLU A 3 -8.84 5.75 -8.30
CA GLU A 3 -8.26 6.69 -9.29
C GLU A 3 -6.73 6.62 -9.39
N GLY A 4 -6.05 6.39 -8.26
CA GLY A 4 -4.59 6.23 -8.25
C GLY A 4 -4.16 4.96 -9.00
N GLU A 5 -4.90 3.87 -8.86
CA GLU A 5 -4.63 2.63 -9.61
C GLU A 5 -4.88 2.84 -11.11
N LYS A 6 -5.95 3.56 -11.50
CA LYS A 6 -6.24 3.88 -12.90
C LYS A 6 -5.12 4.69 -13.54
N ILE A 7 -4.61 5.72 -12.87
CA ILE A 7 -3.49 6.53 -13.38
C ILE A 7 -2.25 5.65 -13.60
N LEU A 8 -1.99 4.70 -12.71
CA LEU A 8 -0.78 3.88 -12.75
C LEU A 8 -0.82 2.78 -13.82
N LYS A 9 -2.00 2.35 -14.27
CA LYS A 9 -2.15 1.37 -15.38
C LYS A 9 -1.47 1.82 -16.68
N ASP A 10 -1.51 3.12 -16.96
CA ASP A 10 -0.93 3.69 -18.20
C ASP A 10 0.55 4.01 -18.08
N THR A 11 1.18 3.69 -16.94
CA THR A 11 2.62 3.90 -16.71
C THR A 11 3.43 2.62 -16.88
N GLN A 12 4.75 2.73 -16.80
CA GLN A 12 5.65 1.57 -16.75
C GLN A 12 5.72 0.90 -15.36
N TYR A 13 5.10 1.49 -14.33
CA TYR A 13 5.15 0.96 -12.98
C TYR A 13 4.35 -0.34 -12.89
N LYS A 14 4.92 -1.31 -12.18
CA LYS A 14 4.34 -2.66 -11.99
C LYS A 14 3.87 -2.91 -10.56
N TYR A 15 4.23 -2.00 -9.65
CA TYR A 15 4.03 -2.17 -8.22
C TYR A 15 3.34 -0.93 -7.66
N LEU A 16 2.27 -1.17 -6.93
CA LEU A 16 1.59 -0.20 -6.10
C LEU A 16 2.10 -0.38 -4.68
N MET A 17 2.60 0.70 -4.11
CA MET A 17 3.17 0.71 -2.77
C MET A 17 2.39 1.68 -1.89
N GLY A 18 2.17 1.31 -0.64
CA GLY A 18 1.51 2.14 0.34
C GLY A 18 2.15 1.99 1.71
N THR A 19 1.91 2.93 2.61
CA THR A 19 2.24 2.75 4.02
C THR A 19 1.07 3.16 4.90
N ALA A 20 0.84 2.42 5.98
CA ALA A 20 -0.14 2.80 7.01
C ALA A 20 0.42 2.50 8.40
N HIS A 21 -0.08 3.22 9.41
CA HIS A 21 0.21 2.87 10.80
C HIS A 21 -0.50 1.55 11.14
N PRO A 22 0.12 0.59 11.83
CA PRO A 22 -0.51 -0.67 12.22
C PRO A 22 -1.84 -0.48 12.98
N GLU A 23 -1.89 0.52 13.87
CA GLU A 23 -3.09 0.84 14.65
C GLU A 23 -4.19 1.57 13.84
N ASN A 24 -3.90 2.03 12.61
CA ASN A 24 -4.92 2.59 11.75
C ASN A 24 -5.67 1.46 11.04
N ILE A 25 -6.53 0.77 11.80
CA ILE A 25 -7.29 -0.40 11.36
C ILE A 25 -8.10 -0.13 10.09
N TYR A 26 -8.60 1.09 9.88
CA TYR A 26 -9.37 1.44 8.69
C TYR A 26 -8.49 1.45 7.44
N SER A 27 -7.31 2.06 7.52
CA SER A 27 -6.37 2.05 6.39
C SER A 27 -5.82 0.66 6.13
N VAL A 28 -5.44 -0.08 7.18
CA VAL A 28 -4.95 -1.45 7.05
C VAL A 28 -6.00 -2.34 6.39
N ASN A 29 -7.25 -2.32 6.87
CA ASN A 29 -8.33 -3.12 6.29
C ASN A 29 -8.62 -2.72 4.84
N ASN A 30 -8.61 -1.42 4.51
CA ASN A 30 -8.80 -0.99 3.12
C ASN A 30 -7.70 -1.52 2.19
N PHE A 31 -6.44 -1.52 2.62
CA PHE A 31 -5.35 -2.11 1.84
C PHE A 31 -5.55 -3.61 1.64
N LEU A 32 -5.87 -4.34 2.71
CA LEU A 32 -6.10 -5.79 2.66
C LEU A 32 -7.31 -6.15 1.78
N GLN A 33 -8.40 -5.39 1.84
CA GLN A 33 -9.59 -5.57 0.99
C GLN A 33 -9.33 -5.30 -0.49
N LEU A 34 -8.29 -4.53 -0.82
CA LEU A 34 -7.87 -4.23 -2.18
C LEU A 34 -6.74 -5.15 -2.66
N ASP A 35 -6.52 -6.28 -1.98
CA ASP A 35 -5.50 -7.28 -2.29
C ASP A 35 -4.06 -6.75 -2.22
N TYR A 36 -3.80 -5.79 -1.33
CA TYR A 36 -2.43 -5.43 -0.99
C TYR A 36 -1.91 -6.33 0.13
N GLU A 37 -0.67 -6.76 -0.02
CA GLU A 37 0.06 -7.57 0.95
C GLU A 37 0.96 -6.69 1.81
N ILE A 38 1.09 -7.02 3.11
CA ILE A 38 2.10 -6.39 3.97
C ILE A 38 3.44 -7.10 3.71
N VAL A 39 4.40 -6.38 3.14
CA VAL A 39 5.72 -6.92 2.77
C VAL A 39 6.82 -6.54 3.76
N ALA A 40 6.58 -5.52 4.59
CA ALA A 40 7.51 -5.11 5.64
C ALA A 40 6.79 -4.33 6.74
N GLU A 41 7.41 -4.31 7.92
CA GLU A 41 7.11 -3.38 9.01
C GLU A 41 8.40 -2.64 9.36
N ASP A 42 8.35 -1.31 9.34
CA ASP A 42 9.54 -0.48 9.58
C ASP A 42 9.16 0.84 10.27
N ASN A 43 10.10 1.41 11.01
CA ASN A 43 9.93 2.68 11.70
C ASN A 43 10.17 3.84 10.72
N LYS A 44 9.13 4.64 10.46
CA LYS A 44 9.21 5.82 9.57
C LYS A 44 8.54 7.04 10.21
N TYR A 45 8.77 8.21 9.62
CA TYR A 45 8.11 9.48 10.00
C TYR A 45 8.18 9.80 11.50
N GLY A 46 9.40 9.80 12.06
CA GLY A 46 9.62 10.09 13.48
C GLY A 46 9.69 8.86 14.39
N GLY A 47 9.96 7.67 13.82
CA GLY A 47 10.16 6.44 14.59
C GLY A 47 8.88 5.67 14.88
N LEU A 48 7.78 5.99 14.20
CA LEU A 48 6.51 5.29 14.35
C LEU A 48 6.46 4.07 13.40
N PRO A 49 5.89 2.94 13.85
CA PRO A 49 5.80 1.74 13.04
C PRO A 49 4.88 2.00 11.84
N ARG A 50 5.29 1.48 10.69
CA ARG A 50 4.51 1.49 9.45
C ARG A 50 4.54 0.13 8.81
N TYR A 51 3.36 -0.38 8.47
CA TYR A 51 3.24 -1.45 7.50
C TYR A 51 3.49 -0.89 6.10
N VAL A 52 4.28 -1.62 5.33
CA VAL A 52 4.51 -1.37 3.92
C VAL A 52 3.64 -2.33 3.13
N PHE A 53 2.74 -1.77 2.35
CA PHE A 53 1.80 -2.49 1.51
C PHE A 53 2.31 -2.58 0.09
N TYR A 54 2.04 -3.71 -0.55
CA TYR A 54 2.46 -4.06 -1.89
C TYR A 54 1.30 -4.67 -2.67
N LYS A 55 1.09 -4.22 -3.91
CA LYS A 55 0.24 -4.90 -4.88
C LYS A 55 0.87 -4.86 -6.25
N LYS A 56 0.90 -6.00 -6.93
CA LYS A 56 1.38 -6.09 -8.31
C LYS A 56 0.25 -5.74 -9.26
N ILE A 57 0.52 -4.88 -10.24
CA ILE A 57 -0.37 -4.70 -11.39
C ILE A 57 0.09 -5.67 -12.47
N GLU A 58 -0.75 -6.64 -12.79
CA GLU A 58 -0.58 -7.45 -13.99
C GLU A 58 -1.11 -6.67 -15.20
N LYS A 59 -0.30 -6.58 -16.26
CA LYS A 59 -0.69 -5.98 -17.54
C LYS A 59 -1.24 -7.06 -18.46
#